data_AF-A0A817AX81-F1
#
_entry.id   AF-A0A817AX81-F1
#
_cell.length_a   1.000
_cell.length_b   1.000
_cell.length_c   1.000
_cell.angle_alpha   90.00
_cell.angle_beta   90.00
_cell.angle_gamma   90.00
#
_symmetry.space_group_name_H-M   'P 1'
#
loop_
_entity.id
_entity.type
_entity.pdbx_description
1 polymer ?
#
loop_
_entity_poly.entity_id
_entity_poly.type
_entity_poly.pdbx_seq_one_letter_code
_entity_poly.pdbx_strand_id
1 'polypeptide(L)'
;MLDAGQRRADQKREAALKLSEKIVVTLLDVRRFLSRQSLAFQGDTNSEGNFIAAVNMMRRRDLVLDQWLNNSSLRPYHSTYLHHDSQNEFIQ
;
A
#
# COMPACT_ATOMS: atom_id res chain seq x y z
N MET A 1 -9.84 -35.69 -10.41
CA MET A 1 -9.75 -35.45 -8.94
C MET A 1 -8.60 -34.45 -8.66
N LEU A 2 -8.70 -33.23 -9.20
CA LEU A 2 -7.69 -32.15 -9.10
C LEU A 2 -8.15 -30.98 -8.20
N ASP A 3 -9.20 -31.18 -7.42
CA ASP A 3 -10.15 -30.08 -7.23
C ASP A 3 -10.03 -29.34 -5.89
N ALA A 4 -9.59 -29.99 -4.81
CA ALA A 4 -9.53 -29.33 -3.50
C ALA A 4 -8.28 -28.45 -3.30
N GLY A 5 -7.14 -28.85 -3.88
CA GLY A 5 -5.89 -28.09 -3.82
C GLY A 5 -5.94 -26.84 -4.68
N GLN A 6 -6.46 -26.97 -5.91
CA GLN A 6 -6.60 -25.87 -6.86
C GLN A 6 -7.59 -24.81 -6.35
N ARG A 7 -8.77 -25.22 -5.87
CA ARG A 7 -9.76 -24.30 -5.28
C ARG A 7 -9.21 -23.49 -4.10
N ARG A 8 -8.39 -24.10 -3.23
CA ARG A 8 -7.74 -23.39 -2.12
C ARG A 8 -6.69 -22.39 -2.61
N ALA A 9 -5.96 -22.73 -3.68
CA ALA A 9 -4.98 -21.83 -4.28
C ALA A 9 -5.67 -20.62 -4.93
N ASP A 10 -6.77 -20.85 -5.65
CA ASP A 10 -7.56 -19.79 -6.28
C ASP A 10 -8.20 -18.86 -5.25
N GLN A 11 -8.75 -19.42 -4.17
CA GLN A 11 -9.28 -18.62 -3.04
C GLN A 11 -8.21 -17.76 -2.37
N LYS A 12 -7.01 -18.30 -2.15
CA LYS A 12 -5.88 -17.52 -1.61
C LYS A 12 -5.47 -16.41 -2.56
N ARG A 13 -5.45 -16.67 -3.86
CA ARG A 13 -5.12 -15.68 -4.89
C ARG A 13 -6.16 -14.56 -4.94
N GLU A 14 -7.43 -14.90 -4.90
CA GLU A 14 -8.52 -13.92 -4.90
C GLU A 14 -8.49 -13.06 -3.62
N ALA A 15 -8.24 -13.68 -2.46
CA ALA A 15 -8.06 -12.95 -1.20
C ALA A 15 -6.86 -11.99 -1.25
N ALA A 16 -5.74 -12.41 -1.87
CA ALA A 16 -4.57 -11.57 -2.06
C ALA A 16 -4.87 -10.38 -2.99
N LEU A 17 -5.60 -10.59 -4.08
CA LEU A 17 -6.01 -9.52 -4.99
C LEU A 17 -6.89 -8.47 -4.29
N LYS A 18 -7.91 -8.92 -3.54
CA LYS A 18 -8.78 -8.02 -2.76
C LYS A 18 -8.00 -7.23 -1.72
N LEU A 19 -7.01 -7.86 -1.08
CA LEU A 19 -6.12 -7.17 -0.16
C LEU A 19 -5.31 -6.08 -0.88
N SER A 20 -4.70 -6.41 -2.02
CA SER A 20 -3.94 -5.47 -2.83
C SER A 20 -4.79 -4.28 -3.29
N GLU A 21 -6.00 -4.52 -3.78
CA GLU A 21 -6.94 -3.45 -4.17
C GLU A 21 -7.23 -2.51 -3.01
N LYS A 22 -7.53 -3.05 -1.83
CA LYS A 22 -7.80 -2.23 -0.63
C LYS A 22 -6.60 -1.36 -0.27
N ILE A 23 -5.39 -1.91 -0.32
CA ILE A 23 -4.16 -1.16 -0.03
C ILE A 23 -3.97 -0.03 -1.02
N VAL A 24 -4.14 -0.29 -2.32
CA VAL A 24 -4.00 0.73 -3.37
C VAL A 24 -5.00 1.87 -3.16
N VAL A 25 -6.25 1.57 -2.84
CA VAL A 25 -7.26 2.59 -2.51
C VAL A 25 -6.84 3.45 -1.33
N THR A 26 -6.36 2.83 -0.24
CA THR A 26 -5.88 3.56 0.93
C THR A 26 -4.69 4.48 0.62
N LEU A 27 -3.74 4.03 -0.20
CA LEU A 27 -2.60 4.85 -0.62
C LEU A 27 -3.02 6.03 -1.51
N LEU A 28 -3.98 5.83 -2.41
CA LEU A 28 -4.57 6.90 -3.22
C LEU A 28 -5.27 7.95 -2.36
N ASP A 29 -5.98 7.53 -1.31
CA ASP A 29 -6.63 8.45 -0.39
C ASP A 29 -5.62 9.25 0.44
N VAL A 30 -4.50 8.66 0.83
CA VAL A 30 -3.37 9.38 1.44
C VAL A 30 -2.81 10.44 0.48
N ARG A 31 -2.60 10.09 -0.79
CA ARG A 31 -2.14 11.06 -1.81
C ARG A 31 -3.14 12.22 -1.96
N ARG A 32 -4.44 11.92 -2.05
CA ARG A 32 -5.50 12.94 -2.13
C ARG A 32 -5.53 13.83 -0.90
N PHE A 33 -5.35 13.27 0.29
CA PHE A 33 -5.27 14.02 1.53
C PHE A 33 -4.12 15.03 1.51
N LEU A 34 -2.92 14.62 1.11
CA LEU A 34 -1.75 15.50 1.01
C LEU A 34 -1.93 16.58 -0.05
N SER A 35 -2.48 16.22 -1.22
CA SER A 35 -2.79 17.17 -2.30
C SER A 35 -3.78 18.25 -1.84
N ARG A 36 -4.82 17.89 -1.08
CA ARG A 36 -5.78 18.86 -0.51
C ARG A 36 -5.16 19.79 0.51
N GLN A 37 -4.07 19.37 1.15
CA GLN A 37 -3.34 20.21 2.11
C GLN A 37 -2.31 21.13 1.43
N SER A 38 -2.25 21.15 0.09
CA SER A 38 -1.23 21.87 -0.68
C SER A 38 0.20 21.55 -0.24
N LEU A 39 0.41 20.36 0.34
CA LEU A 39 1.72 19.90 0.73
C LEU A 39 2.40 19.32 -0.51
N ALA A 40 3.46 19.98 -0.96
CA ALA A 40 4.32 19.43 -2.00
C ALA A 40 4.82 18.06 -1.56
N PHE A 41 4.74 17.09 -2.47
CA PHE A 41 5.24 15.75 -2.23
C PHE A 41 6.76 15.80 -2.05
N GLN A 42 7.28 15.31 -0.92
CA GLN A 42 8.73 15.27 -0.66
C GLN A 42 9.16 13.82 -0.43
N GLY A 43 9.45 13.11 -1.52
CA GLY A 43 9.97 11.74 -1.48
C GLY A 43 11.50 11.65 -1.54
N ASP A 44 12.19 12.76 -1.73
CA ASP A 44 13.46 12.76 -2.47
C ASP A 44 14.74 12.63 -1.64
N THR A 45 14.73 12.11 -0.40
CA THR A 45 16.05 11.83 0.24
C THR A 45 16.01 10.99 1.50
N ASN A 46 14.97 11.12 2.32
CA ASN A 46 14.89 10.41 3.60
C ASN A 46 13.61 9.61 3.66
N SER A 47 13.68 8.47 4.34
CA SER A 47 12.60 7.53 4.70
C SER A 47 11.42 8.16 5.50
N GLU A 48 11.32 9.49 5.51
CA GLU A 48 10.48 10.35 6.33
C GLU A 48 9.68 11.37 5.50
N GLY A 49 9.45 11.11 4.21
CA GLY A 49 8.57 11.93 3.38
C GLY A 49 7.16 12.05 3.97
N ASN A 50 6.48 13.17 3.70
CA ASN A 50 5.12 13.46 4.19
C ASN A 50 4.11 12.34 3.87
N PHE A 51 4.32 11.61 2.78
CA PHE A 51 3.55 10.42 2.42
C PHE A 51 3.75 9.25 3.37
N ILE A 52 4.99 8.89 3.67
CA ILE A 52 5.30 7.82 4.62
C ILE A 52 4.78 8.17 6.01
N ALA A 53 4.88 9.43 6.42
CA ALA A 53 4.31 9.92 7.67
C ALA A 53 2.77 9.75 7.70
N ALA A 54 2.08 10.11 6.62
CA ALA A 54 0.64 9.97 6.50
C ALA A 54 0.19 8.50 6.46
N VAL A 55 0.90 7.63 5.73
CA VAL A 55 0.67 6.18 5.73
C VAL A 55 0.85 5.59 7.14
N ASN A 56 1.91 5.99 7.87
CA ASN A 56 2.15 5.58 9.25
C ASN A 56 1.13 6.14 10.26
N MET A 57 0.44 7.23 9.93
CA MET A 57 -0.69 7.72 10.72
C MET A 57 -1.94 6.87 10.43
N MET A 58 -2.21 6.57 9.16
CA MET A 58 -3.37 5.80 8.74
C MET A 58 -3.34 4.35 9.25
N ARG A 59 -2.17 3.70 9.32
CA ARG A 59 -2.06 2.31 9.83
C ARG A 59 -2.57 2.17 11.27
N ARG A 60 -2.55 3.23 12.08
CA ARG A 60 -3.08 3.20 13.46
C ARG A 60 -4.59 2.99 13.50
N ARG A 61 -5.29 3.24 12.39
CA ARG A 61 -6.75 3.14 12.26
C ARG A 61 -7.19 2.04 11.28
N ASP A 62 -6.29 1.58 10.42
CA ASP A 62 -6.53 0.49 9.47
C ASP A 62 -5.65 -0.72 9.79
N LEU A 63 -6.24 -1.71 10.48
CA LEU A 63 -5.60 -2.99 10.81
C LEU A 63 -5.08 -3.73 9.58
N VAL A 64 -5.74 -3.57 8.42
CA VAL A 64 -5.30 -4.23 7.19
C VAL A 64 -4.04 -3.58 6.63
N LEU A 65 -3.98 -2.24 6.67
CA LEU A 65 -2.78 -1.50 6.30
C LEU A 65 -1.61 -1.81 7.25
N ASP A 66 -1.87 -1.92 8.56
CA ASP A 66 -0.84 -2.27 9.54
C ASP A 66 -0.32 -3.71 9.35
N GLN A 67 -1.21 -4.68 9.18
CA GLN A 67 -0.84 -6.05 8.87
C GLN A 67 -0.06 -6.15 7.56
N TRP A 68 -0.49 -5.40 6.54
CA TRP A 68 0.22 -5.34 5.27
C TRP A 68 1.64 -4.81 5.49
N LEU A 69 1.82 -3.60 6.04
CA LEU A 69 3.14 -2.99 6.29
C LEU A 69 4.10 -3.87 7.10
N ASN A 70 3.58 -4.58 8.10
CA ASN A 70 4.38 -5.44 8.98
C ASN A 70 4.66 -6.83 8.40
N ASN A 71 4.02 -7.21 7.28
CA ASN A 71 4.22 -8.52 6.67
C ASN A 71 5.55 -8.57 5.90
N SER A 72 6.54 -9.29 6.46
CA SER A 72 7.86 -9.44 5.87
C SER A 72 7.86 -10.10 4.48
N SER A 73 6.89 -10.98 4.20
CA SER A 73 6.73 -11.64 2.90
C SER A 73 6.25 -10.71 1.78
N LEU A 74 5.70 -9.54 2.14
CA LEU A 74 5.18 -8.54 1.20
C LEU A 74 6.12 -7.34 1.02
N ARG A 75 7.28 -7.34 1.69
CA ARG A 75 8.30 -6.27 1.59
C ARG A 75 8.64 -5.85 0.16
N PRO A 76 8.81 -6.74 -0.83
CA PRO A 76 9.10 -6.33 -2.20
C PRO A 76 8.02 -5.41 -2.78
N TYR A 77 6.74 -5.71 -2.50
CA TYR A 77 5.61 -4.88 -2.93
C TYR A 77 5.53 -3.57 -2.14
N HIS A 78 5.83 -3.59 -0.85
CA HIS A 78 5.90 -2.37 -0.03
C HIS A 78 6.94 -1.41 -0.60
N SER A 79 8.13 -1.94 -0.91
CA SER A 79 9.21 -1.15 -1.48
C SER A 79 8.84 -0.54 -2.82
N THR A 80 8.08 -1.23 -3.67
CA THR A 80 7.57 -0.67 -4.92
C THR A 80 6.53 0.42 -4.66
N TYR A 81 5.41 0.11 -3.98
CA TYR A 81 4.32 1.08 -3.79
C TYR A 81 4.70 2.29 -2.93
N LEU A 82 5.68 2.15 -2.04
CA LEU A 82 6.20 3.20 -1.18
C LEU A 82 7.52 3.78 -1.71
N HIS A 83 7.99 3.40 -2.89
CA HIS A 83 9.14 4.04 -3.53
C HIS A 83 8.80 5.45 -3.96
N HIS A 84 9.80 6.34 -3.97
CA HIS A 84 9.63 7.70 -4.48
C HIS A 84 9.17 7.71 -5.96
N ASP A 85 9.62 6.75 -6.78
CA ASP A 85 9.21 6.63 -8.18
C ASP A 85 7.73 6.27 -8.34
N SER A 86 7.24 5.26 -7.62
CA SER A 86 5.80 4.92 -7.64
C SER A 86 4.94 5.98 -6.98
N GLN A 87 5.50 6.73 -6.03
CA GLN A 87 4.84 7.90 -5.48
C GLN A 87 4.62 8.99 -6.53
N ASN A 88 5.57 9.18 -7.46
CA ASN A 88 5.45 10.10 -8.58
C ASN A 88 4.43 9.63 -9.63
N GLU A 89 4.26 8.33 -9.85
CA GLU A 89 3.19 7.78 -10.71
C GLU A 89 1.80 8.13 -10.17
N PHE A 90 1.67 8.29 -8.85
CA PHE A 90 0.43 8.82 -8.33
C PHE A 90 0.24 10.26 -8.76
N ILE A 91 1.25 11.14 -8.83
CA ILE A 91 1.10 12.59 -9.02
C ILE A 91 0.60 13.01 -10.40
N GLN A 92 0.75 12.17 -11.44
CA GLN A 92 0.25 12.47 -12.79
C GLN A 92 -1.29 12.58 -12.87
#